data_AF-A0A8T5AX63-F1
#
_entry.id   AF-A0A8T5AX63-F1
#
_cell.length_a   1.000
_cell.length_b   1.000
_cell.length_c   1.000
_cell.angle_alpha   90.00
_cell.angle_beta   90.00
_cell.angle_gamma   90.00
#
_symmetry.space_group_name_H-M   'P 1'
#
loop_
_entity.id
_entity.type
_entity.pdbx_description
1 polymer ?
#
loop_
_entity_poly.entity_id
_entity_poly.type
_entity_poly.pdbx_seq_one_letter_code
_entity_poly.pdbx_strand_id
1 'polypeptide(L)' 'MTVEVDLREIKSLLSILNKKLDLLIDDRETLSVMMLAERSLKEFLEREPDVYSVKDIKVKYR' A
#
# COMPACT_ATOMS: atom_id res chain seq x y z
N MET A 1 34.67 -23.52 -4.78
CA MET A 1 34.17 -22.21 -4.33
C MET A 1 35.33 -21.24 -4.41
N THR A 2 35.32 -20.35 -5.39
CA THR A 2 36.30 -19.26 -5.49
C THR A 2 35.70 -18.06 -4.78
N VAL A 3 36.48 -17.40 -3.92
CA VAL A 3 36.05 -16.27 -3.07
C VAL A 3 35.33 -15.17 -3.87
N GLU A 4 35.65 -15.00 -5.15
CA GLU A 4 35.01 -14.04 -6.06
C GLU A 4 33.57 -14.40 -6.47
N VAL A 5 33.20 -15.68 -6.44
CA VAL A 5 31.82 -16.12 -6.68
C VAL A 5 30.99 -15.79 -5.44
N ASP A 6 31.49 -16.14 -4.26
CA ASP A 6 30.83 -15.86 -2.98
C ASP A 6 30.64 -14.35 -2.76
N LEU A 7 31.65 -13.53 -3.09
CA LEU A 7 31.55 -12.06 -3.04
C LEU A 7 30.50 -11.49 -4.01
N ARG A 8 30.36 -12.08 -5.19
CA ARG A 8 29.33 -11.68 -6.17
C ARG A 8 27.94 -12.04 -5.68
N GLU A 9 27.79 -13.21 -5.08
CA GLU A 9 26.52 -13.66 -4.50
C GLU A 9 26.10 -12.78 -3.32
N ILE A 10 27.02 -12.48 -2.40
CA ILE A 10 26.77 -11.56 -1.27
C ILE A 10 26.32 -10.18 -1.79
N LYS A 11 27.00 -9.62 -2.79
CA LYS A 11 26.59 -8.34 -3.39
C LYS A 11 25.19 -8.40 -4.01
N SER A 12 24.85 -9.50 -4.66
CA SER A 12 23.51 -9.70 -5.23
C SER A 12 22.44 -9.74 -4.14
N LEU A 13 22.67 -10.52 -3.08
CA LEU A 13 21.76 -10.61 -1.93
C LEU A 13 21.57 -9.26 -1.24
N LEU A 14 22.65 -8.49 -1.05
CA LEU A 14 22.57 -7.14 -0.49
C LEU A 14 21.77 -6.18 -1.36
N SER A 15 21.92 -6.27 -2.69
CA SER A 15 21.12 -5.45 -3.62
C SER A 15 19.62 -5.79 -3.54
N ILE A 16 19.29 -7.08 -3.45
CA ILE A 16 17.89 -7.53 -3.27
C ILE A 16 17.35 -7.07 -1.92
N LEU A 17 18.15 -7.16 -0.86
CA LEU A 17 17.77 -6.72 0.48
C LEU A 17 17.46 -5.22 0.49
N ASN A 18 18.33 -4.40 -0.09
CA ASN A 18 18.11 -2.95 -0.18
C ASN A 18 16.80 -2.62 -0.91
N LYS A 19 16.55 -3.26 -2.06
CA LYS A 19 15.28 -3.07 -2.78
C LYS A 19 14.05 -3.43 -1.95
N LYS A 20 14.13 -4.49 -1.14
CA LYS A 20 13.03 -4.87 -0.23
C LYS A 20 12.85 -3.86 0.90
N LEU A 21 13.93 -3.27 1.41
CA LEU A 21 13.85 -2.22 2.42
C LEU A 21 13.21 -0.95 1.85
N ASP A 22 13.58 -0.57 0.63
CA ASP A 22 12.98 0.59 -0.04
C ASP A 22 11.46 0.42 -0.17
N LEU A 23 11.00 -0.74 -0.66
CA LEU A 23 9.56 -1.06 -0.76
C LEU A 23 8.84 -1.01 0.59
N LEU A 24 9.46 -1.54 1.64
CA LEU A 24 8.88 -1.52 2.99
C LEU A 24 8.76 -0.11 3.55
N ILE A 25 9.69 0.78 3.23
CA ILE A 25 9.64 2.18 3.63
C ILE A 25 8.50 2.89 2.88
N ASP A 26 8.44 2.73 1.56
CA ASP A 26 7.39 3.33 0.72
C ASP A 26 5.98 2.90 1.15
N ASP A 27 5.78 1.61 1.43
CA ASP A 27 4.50 1.06 1.90
C ASP A 27 4.11 1.67 3.26
N ARG A 28 5.08 1.82 4.16
CA ARG A 28 4.86 2.40 5.49
C ARG A 28 4.51 3.89 5.41
N GLU A 29 5.19 4.64 4.56
CA GLU A 29 4.90 6.06 4.34
C GLU A 29 3.50 6.23 3.75
N THR A 30 3.16 5.43 2.73
CA THR A 30 1.83 5.41 2.12
C THR A 30 0.75 5.12 3.16
N LEU A 31 0.91 4.08 3.98
CA LEU A 31 -0.04 3.75 5.05
C LEU A 31 -0.17 4.89 6.06
N SER A 32 0.94 5.52 6.43
CA SER A 32 0.94 6.62 7.40
C SER A 32 0.16 7.83 6.87
N VAL A 33 0.32 8.18 5.60
CA VAL A 33 -0.45 9.25 4.94
C VAL A 33 -1.93 8.87 4.88
N MET A 34 -2.26 7.63 4.52
CA MET A 34 -3.65 7.15 4.48
C MET A 34 -4.34 7.27 5.84
N MET A 35 -3.67 6.83 6.91
CA MET A 35 -4.21 6.94 8.28
C MET A 35 -4.38 8.40 8.73
N LEU A 36 -3.45 9.28 8.34
CA LEU A 36 -3.56 10.70 8.64
C LEU A 36 -4.74 11.34 7.90
N ALA A 37 -4.92 10.99 6.62
CA ALA A 37 -6.04 11.45 5.80
C ALA A 37 -7.37 10.96 6.37
N GLU A 38 -7.47 9.67 6.72
CA GLU A 38 -8.65 9.07 7.34
C GLU A 38 -9.04 9.83 8.62
N ARG A 39 -8.08 10.04 9.54
CA ARG A 39 -8.34 10.75 10.80
C ARG A 39 -8.75 12.20 10.57
N SER A 40 -8.09 12.89 9.64
CA SER A 40 -8.36 14.30 9.35
C SER A 40 -9.71 14.50 8.67
N LEU A 41 -10.12 13.57 7.82
CA LEU A 41 -11.35 13.65 7.03
C LEU A 41 -12.54 12.92 7.66
N LYS A 42 -12.35 12.18 8.75
CA LYS A 42 -13.39 11.36 9.39
C LYS A 42 -14.68 12.15 9.63
N GLU A 43 -14.61 13.27 10.35
CA GLU A 43 -15.80 14.07 10.66
C GLU A 43 -16.44 14.71 9.43
N PHE A 44 -15.65 14.98 8.39
CA PHE A 44 -16.16 15.52 7.14
C PHE A 44 -16.98 14.46 6.39
N LEU A 45 -16.40 13.26 6.22
CA LEU A 45 -17.02 12.13 5.53
C LEU A 45 -18.23 11.56 6.29
N GLU A 46 -18.19 11.52 7.63
CA GLU A 46 -19.32 11.06 8.46
C GLU A 46 -20.57 11.95 8.35
N ARG A 47 -20.41 13.21 7.91
CA ARG A 47 -21.51 14.15 7.70
C ARG A 47 -22.05 14.10 6.27
N GLU A 48 -21.40 13.39 5.37
CA GLU A 48 -21.89 13.28 3.99
C GLU A 48 -23.14 12.40 3.96
N PRO A 49 -24.21 12.83 3.25
CA PRO A 49 -25.40 12.02 3.10
C PRO A 49 -25.14 10.83 2.18
N ASP A 50 -25.77 9.69 2.47
CA ASP A 50 -25.78 8.54 1.55
C ASP A 50 -26.46 8.94 0.23
N VAL A 51 -25.66 9.11 -0.82
CA VAL A 51 -26.14 9.54 -2.14
C VAL A 51 -26.81 8.40 -2.90
N TYR A 52 -26.50 7.15 -2.55
CA TYR A 52 -27.04 5.95 -3.19
C TYR A 52 -27.66 5.02 -2.17
N SER A 53 -28.79 4.45 -2.54
CA SER A 53 -29.52 3.47 -1.77
C SER A 53 -29.66 2.15 -2.51
N VAL A 54 -30.06 1.09 -1.80
CA VAL A 54 -30.38 -0.22 -2.39
C VAL A 54 -31.47 -0.09 -3.47
N LYS A 55 -32.34 0.93 -3.39
CA LYS A 55 -33.40 1.19 -4.37
C LYS A 55 -32.86 1.70 -5.70
N ASP A 56 -31.67 2.31 -5.71
CA ASP A 56 -31.01 2.82 -6.91
C ASP A 56 -30.31 1.72 -7.70
N ILE A 57 -30.21 0.53 -7.12
CA ILE A 57 -29.59 -0.62 -7.76
C ILE A 57 -30.50 -1.09 -8.92
N LYS A 58 -30.17 -0.66 -10.14
CA LYS A 58 -30.81 -1.12 -11.39
C LYS A 58 -30.33 -2.51 -11.80
N VAL A 59 -30.43 -3.53 -10.94
CA VAL A 59 -30.16 -4.91 -11.40
C VAL A 59 -31.40 -5.46 -12.09
N LYS A 60 -31.27 -5.71 -13.39
CA LYS A 60 -32.19 -6.56 -14.12
C LYS A 60 -31.57 -7.96 -14.16
N TYR A 61 -31.86 -8.81 -13.16
CA TYR A 61 -31.57 -10.23 -13.30
C TYR A 61 -32.50 -10.80 -14.40
N ARG A 62 -31.88 -11.39 -15.43
CA ARG A 62 -32.55 -12.24 -16.43
C ARG A 62 -32.08 -13.66 -16.24
#